data_AF-A0A7C6AE54-F1
#
_entry.id   AF-A0A7C6AE54-F1
#
_cell.length_a   1.000
_cell.length_b   1.000
_cell.length_c   1.000
_cell.angle_alpha   90.00
_cell.angle_beta   90.00
_cell.angle_gamma   90.00
#
_symmetry.space_group_name_H-M   'P 1'
#
loop_
_entity.id
_entity.type
_entity.pdbx_description
1 polymer ?
#
loop_
_entity_poly.entity_id
_entity_poly.type
_entity_poly.pdbx_seq_one_letter_code
_entity_poly.pdbx_strand_id
1 'polypeptide(L)' 'MGKNLIKIKRLINQSEIARRLDIDRSYVSLLLTGKRKNEKRIKQIKSIIVKELNRLRSK' A
#
# COMPACT_ATOMS: atom_id res chain seq x y z
N MET A 1 18.06 -0.56 -12.12
CA MET A 1 17.66 -0.49 -10.70
C MET A 1 16.18 -0.86 -10.59
N GLY A 2 15.79 -1.98 -9.95
CA GLY A 2 14.37 -2.35 -9.92
C GLY A 2 13.98 -3.56 -9.06
N LYS A 3 14.83 -4.01 -8.13
CA LYS A 3 14.64 -5.27 -7.39
C LYS A 3 14.14 -5.07 -5.95
N ASN A 4 13.10 -4.26 -5.69
CA ASN A 4 12.58 -4.17 -4.31
C ASN A 4 11.07 -3.94 -4.09
N LEU A 5 10.23 -3.93 -5.13
CA LEU A 5 8.76 -3.76 -4.94
C LEU A 5 7.95 -5.06 -5.06
N ILE A 6 8.55 -6.15 -5.53
CA ILE A 6 7.84 -7.44 -5.73
C ILE A 6 7.53 -8.14 -4.39
N LYS A 7 8.33 -7.91 -3.33
CA LYS A 7 8.07 -8.49 -1.99
C LYS A 7 6.83 -7.90 -1.28
N ILE A 8 6.30 -6.75 -1.73
CA ILE A 8 5.10 -6.14 -1.13
C ILE A 8 3.83 -6.94 -1.42
N LYS A 9 3.79 -7.71 -2.54
CA LYS A 9 2.69 -8.64 -2.82
C LYS A 9 2.46 -9.68 -1.71
N ARG A 10 3.49 -9.97 -0.90
CA ARG A 10 3.41 -10.91 0.23
C ARG A 10 2.97 -10.26 1.55
N LEU A 11 3.06 -8.94 1.69
CA LEU A 11 2.71 -8.22 2.92
C LEU A 11 1.23 -7.86 2.95
N ILE A 12 0.75 -7.15 1.93
CA ILE A 12 -0.65 -6.74 1.80
C ILE A 12 -0.96 -6.43 0.33
N ASN A 13 -2.04 -7.01 -0.19
CA ASN A 13 -2.42 -6.79 -1.60
C ASN A 13 -3.15 -5.45 -1.78
N GLN A 14 -3.18 -4.91 -3.01
CA GLN A 14 -3.83 -3.63 -3.29
C GLN A 14 -5.35 -3.65 -3.02
N SER A 15 -6.01 -4.80 -3.19
CA SER A 15 -7.44 -4.97 -2.90
C SER A 15 -7.75 -4.84 -1.41
N GLU A 16 -6.85 -5.31 -0.55
CA GLU A 16 -6.95 -5.22 0.90
C GLU A 16 -6.70 -3.77 1.36
N ILE A 17 -5.72 -3.08 0.77
CA ILE A 17 -5.51 -1.64 0.99
C ILE A 17 -6.76 -0.86 0.59
N ALA A 18 -7.35 -1.19 -0.56
CA ALA A 18 -8.56 -0.57 -1.08
C ALA A 18 -9.75 -0.77 -0.12
N ARG A 19 -9.97 -2.01 0.36
CA ARG A 19 -10.99 -2.35 1.36
C ARG A 19 -10.81 -1.57 2.66
N ARG A 20 -9.57 -1.51 3.20
CA ARG A 20 -9.29 -0.80 4.46
C ARG A 20 -9.48 0.71 4.38
N LEU A 21 -9.35 1.29 3.19
CA LEU A 21 -9.43 2.73 2.97
C LEU A 21 -10.75 3.19 2.34
N ASP A 22 -11.65 2.24 2.06
CA ASP A 22 -12.92 2.44 1.36
C ASP A 22 -12.74 3.25 0.07
N ILE A 23 -11.85 2.76 -0.79
CA ILE A 23 -11.54 3.37 -2.10
C ILE A 23 -11.41 2.32 -3.17
N ASP A 24 -11.55 2.74 -4.42
CA ASP A 24 -11.37 1.84 -5.56
C ASP A 24 -9.93 1.31 -5.66
N ARG A 25 -9.79 0.04 -6.06
CA ARG A 25 -8.49 -0.60 -6.25
C ARG A 25 -7.67 0.10 -7.33
N SER A 26 -8.30 0.55 -8.41
CA SER A 26 -7.61 1.30 -9.48
C SER A 26 -7.09 2.62 -8.92
N TYR A 27 -7.83 3.26 -8.01
CA TYR A 27 -7.37 4.48 -7.33
C TYR A 27 -6.11 4.21 -6.49
N VAL A 28 -6.06 3.10 -5.74
CA VAL A 28 -4.84 2.67 -5.03
C VAL A 28 -3.68 2.48 -6.00
N SER A 29 -3.90 1.81 -7.14
CA SER A 29 -2.87 1.62 -8.17
C SER A 29 -2.36 2.96 -8.72
N LEU A 30 -3.25 3.91 -9.00
CA LEU A 30 -2.89 5.25 -9.48
C LEU A 30 -2.08 6.05 -8.45
N LEU A 31 -2.39 5.92 -7.16
CA LEU A 31 -1.63 6.55 -6.07
C LEU A 31 -0.25 5.92 -5.92
N LEU A 32 -0.14 4.59 -6.00
CA LEU A 32 1.13 3.86 -5.88
C LEU A 32 2.05 4.09 -7.08
N THR A 33 1.49 4.26 -8.27
CA THR A 33 2.24 4.56 -9.50
C THR A 33 2.59 6.03 -9.65
N GLY A 34 2.11 6.90 -8.75
CA GLY A 34 2.34 8.34 -8.80
C GLY A 34 1.54 9.08 -9.89
N LYS A 35 0.69 8.38 -10.65
CA LYS A 35 -0.22 8.97 -11.64
C LYS A 35 -1.26 9.91 -10.99
N ARG A 36 -1.58 9.68 -9.72
CA ARG A 36 -2.39 10.59 -8.89
C ARG A 36 -1.58 10.98 -7.66
N LYS A 37 -1.60 12.27 -7.31
CA LYS A 37 -0.97 12.80 -6.11
C LYS A 37 -2.06 13.19 -5.11
N ASN A 38 -2.21 12.38 -4.06
CA ASN A 38 -3.04 12.70 -2.91
C ASN A 38 -2.26 12.33 -1.65
N GLU A 39 -1.65 13.33 -1.02
CA GLU A 39 -0.72 13.12 0.09
C GLU A 39 -1.40 12.47 1.30
N LYS A 40 -2.64 12.86 1.60
CA LYS A 40 -3.44 12.27 2.68
C LYS A 40 -3.62 10.78 2.46
N ARG A 41 -4.08 10.38 1.26
CA ARG A 41 -4.31 8.96 0.91
C ARG A 41 -2.99 8.18 0.86
N ILE A 42 -1.93 8.76 0.32
CA ILE A 42 -0.59 8.15 0.28
C ILE A 42 -0.08 7.90 1.70
N LYS A 43 -0.25 8.86 2.62
CA LYS A 43 0.14 8.70 4.04
C LYS A 43 -0.63 7.57 4.71
N GLN A 44 -1.93 7.45 4.45
CA GLN A 44 -2.74 6.34 4.96
C GLN A 44 -2.28 4.98 4.42
N ILE A 45 -2.02 4.88 3.11
CA ILE A 45 -1.49 3.65 2.49
C ILE A 45 -0.14 3.26 3.12
N LYS A 46 0.78 4.21 3.30
CA LYS A 46 2.06 3.97 3.96
C LYS A 46 1.89 3.47 5.39
N SER A 47 0.96 4.06 6.16
CA SER A 47 0.67 3.65 7.54
C SER A 47 0.20 2.19 7.60
N ILE A 48 -0.70 1.78 6.70
CA ILE A 48 -1.18 0.40 6.60
C ILE A 48 -0.01 -0.56 6.33
N ILE A 49 0.87 -0.22 5.38
CA ILE A 49 2.01 -1.06 5.01
C ILE A 49 3.00 -1.19 6.20
N VAL A 50 3.31 -0.09 6.88
CA VAL A 50 4.21 -0.10 8.05
C VAL A 50 3.63 -0.92 9.21
N LYS A 51 2.33 -0.79 9.47
CA LYS A 51 1.65 -1.57 10.51
C LYS A 51 1.74 -3.08 10.24
N GLU A 52 1.52 -3.48 8.99
CA GLU A 52 1.63 -4.88 8.58
C GLU A 52 3.07 -5.41 8.68
N LEU A 53 4.05 -4.57 8.30
CA LEU A 53 5.46 -4.90 8.39
C LEU A 53 5.92 -5.10 9.84
N ASN A 54 5.45 -4.25 10.77
CA ASN A 54 5.73 -4.40 12.19
C ASN A 54 5.10 -5.67 12.76
N ARG A 55 3.85 -6.01 12.37
CA ARG A 55 3.18 -7.24 12.79
C ARG A 55 3.96 -8.50 12.42
N LEU A 56 4.60 -8.53 11.25
CA LEU A 56 5.44 -9.66 10.83
C LEU A 56 6.80 -9.71 11.54
N ARG A 57 7.32 -8.56 11.99
CA ARG A 57 8.60 -8.49 12.73
C ARG A 57 8.47 -8.88 14.20
N SER A 58 7.30 -8.69 14.78
CA SER A 58 7.00 -9.07 16.18
C SER A 58 6.61 -10.54 16.34
N LYS A 59 6.72 -11.33 15.27
CA LYS A 59 6.38 -12.76 15.20
C LYS A 59 7.64 -13.57 14.96
#